data_AF-A0A6A4UZA6-F1
#
_entry.id   AF-A0A6A4UZA6-F1
#
_cell.length_a   1.000
_cell.length_b   1.000
_cell.length_c   1.000
_cell.angle_alpha   90.00
_cell.angle_beta   90.00
_cell.angle_gamma   90.00
#
_symmetry.space_group_name_H-M   'P 1'
#
loop_
_entity.id
_entity.type
_entity.pdbx_description
1 polymer ?
#
loop_
_entity_poly.entity_id
_entity_poly.type
_entity_poly.pdbx_seq_one_letter_code
_entity_poly.pdbx_strand_id
1 'polypeptide(L)'
;MKISINMLSNAESVEGQGVGSAYAEMVALLIEGTKDLFDITINGPGDYDINHIHTIEPIHFIKLKSYKGVNVMAVHFLPDTLEGSINLPQVAFSALKFYVTTFYKGADYLIVVNPTFKKELVNFGIEPDKIHYIPNYVSKEHFYTYDAEKRAGLRANIGIKPEDFVVIGVGQVQHRKGVLDFIEVAKQCPDIQFIWCGGFSFGMITDGYFELKEIVENPPKNVKFLGIIPREQMNDMYNISDVLFMPSYNELFPMSILEACNLRKPILLRNLDLYKDILFDHCVRGENNQDFTDLLHKLKNDPDFYKTAEGYSDFVAQYYSKEHVLSQWVEFYKNIYHASNIQDEIIKITFDDFNKIINGKKRMLIIDDYYEADDLHSDMVNITLSVNNDQDFAVEVKAVNIRTYEDLDSETALELILQNQPKLSLSAKEIYKYSKKETLMIMEFEVIKDISLFSQGK
;
A
#
# COMPACT_ATOMS: atom_id res chain seq x y z
N MET A 1 15.51 19.59 8.54
CA MET A 1 14.31 20.34 8.11
C MET A 1 13.18 19.32 7.96
N LYS A 2 11.93 19.66 8.30
CA LYS A 2 10.79 18.75 8.10
C LYS A 2 10.25 18.90 6.69
N ILE A 3 9.73 17.80 6.11
CA ILE A 3 9.10 17.82 4.79
C ILE A 3 7.67 18.34 4.95
N SER A 4 7.32 19.39 4.21
CA SER A 4 5.98 19.98 4.22
C SER A 4 5.06 19.23 3.26
N ILE A 5 3.93 18.72 3.77
CA ILE A 5 2.98 17.90 2.99
C ILE A 5 1.60 18.53 3.08
N ASN A 6 0.97 18.80 1.93
CA ASN A 6 -0.40 19.30 1.86
C ASN A 6 -1.36 18.20 1.41
N MET A 7 -2.27 17.81 2.29
CA MET A 7 -3.33 16.86 2.01
C MET A 7 -4.52 17.61 1.39
N LEU A 8 -4.83 17.33 0.13
CA LEU A 8 -5.95 17.92 -0.61
C LEU A 8 -7.13 16.95 -0.63
N SER A 9 -8.18 17.26 0.13
CA SER A 9 -9.34 16.39 0.28
C SER A 9 -10.59 17.17 0.67
N ASN A 10 -11.71 16.82 0.06
CA ASN A 10 -13.05 17.19 0.53
C ASN A 10 -13.85 15.97 1.02
N ALA A 11 -13.17 14.85 1.35
CA ALA A 11 -13.83 13.59 1.70
C ALA A 11 -14.73 13.67 2.96
N GLU A 12 -14.53 14.67 3.82
CA GLU A 12 -15.36 14.93 5.00
C GLU A 12 -16.71 15.60 4.69
N SER A 13 -16.94 16.03 3.44
CA SER A 13 -18.16 16.78 3.06
C SER A 13 -19.39 15.90 2.82
N VAL A 14 -19.25 14.56 2.78
CA VAL A 14 -20.36 13.62 2.56
C VAL A 14 -20.27 12.44 3.54
N GLU A 15 -21.16 12.39 4.53
CA GLU A 15 -21.26 11.27 5.47
C GLU A 15 -21.65 9.96 4.77
N GLY A 16 -21.09 8.83 5.22
CA GLY A 16 -21.60 7.48 4.87
C GLY A 16 -20.88 6.74 3.73
N GLN A 17 -19.82 7.30 3.14
CA GLN A 17 -18.93 6.54 2.24
C GLN A 17 -17.66 6.14 2.99
N GLY A 18 -17.36 4.84 3.07
CA GLY A 18 -16.17 4.31 3.78
C GLY A 18 -14.81 4.85 3.31
N VAL A 19 -14.78 5.63 2.23
CA VAL A 19 -13.62 6.39 1.74
C VAL A 19 -13.25 7.53 2.70
N GLY A 20 -14.22 8.23 3.29
CA GLY A 20 -13.98 9.33 4.22
C GLY A 20 -13.32 8.87 5.52
N SER A 21 -13.76 7.73 6.07
CA SER A 21 -13.17 7.15 7.28
C SER A 21 -11.74 6.66 7.06
N ALA A 22 -11.47 6.04 5.90
CA ALA A 22 -10.11 5.58 5.58
C ALA A 22 -9.13 6.75 5.40
N TYR A 23 -9.56 7.84 4.76
CA TYR A 23 -8.78 9.07 4.65
C TYR A 23 -8.47 9.67 6.03
N ALA A 24 -9.49 9.81 6.89
CA ALA A 24 -9.31 10.37 8.23
C ALA A 24 -8.36 9.54 9.10
N GLU A 25 -8.48 8.20 9.06
CA GLU A 25 -7.57 7.28 9.75
C GLU A 25 -6.13 7.41 9.22
N MET A 26 -5.94 7.48 7.91
CA MET A 26 -4.60 7.67 7.31
C MET A 26 -3.98 9.02 7.71
N VAL A 27 -4.75 10.11 7.66
CA VAL A 27 -4.24 11.43 8.04
C VAL A 27 -3.91 11.48 9.53
N ALA A 28 -4.76 10.90 10.39
CA ALA A 28 -4.49 10.78 11.82
C ALA A 28 -3.21 9.97 12.09
N LEU A 29 -3.04 8.83 11.40
CA LEU A 29 -1.83 8.01 11.47
C LEU A 29 -0.57 8.82 11.18
N LEU A 30 -0.57 9.59 10.09
CA LEU A 30 0.59 10.39 9.70
C LEU A 30 0.83 11.54 10.69
N ILE A 31 -0.20 12.29 11.05
CA ILE A 31 -0.07 13.41 12.00
C ILE A 31 0.44 12.94 13.36
N GLU A 32 -0.01 11.78 13.85
CA GLU A 32 0.46 11.22 15.12
C GLU A 32 1.87 10.63 15.02
N GLY A 33 2.13 9.88 13.95
CA GLY A 33 3.31 9.04 13.80
C GLY A 33 4.53 9.74 13.20
N THR A 34 4.38 10.91 12.59
CA THR A 34 5.48 11.57 11.84
C THR A 34 5.73 13.02 12.25
N LYS A 35 5.33 13.44 13.47
CA LYS A 35 5.46 14.85 13.92
C LYS A 35 6.88 15.40 13.81
N ASP A 36 7.90 14.56 14.02
CA ASP A 36 9.30 14.97 13.95
C ASP A 36 9.88 14.94 12.52
N LEU A 37 9.13 14.39 11.56
CA LEU A 37 9.57 14.19 10.18
C LEU A 37 8.85 15.11 9.20
N PHE A 38 7.52 15.24 9.32
CA PHE A 38 6.66 15.91 8.35
C PHE A 38 5.81 16.99 9.01
N ASP A 39 5.66 18.12 8.32
CA ASP A 39 4.69 19.17 8.66
C ASP A 39 3.47 19.03 7.73
N ILE A 40 2.44 18.37 8.24
CA ILE A 40 1.24 18.03 7.48
C ILE A 40 0.19 19.12 7.63
N THR A 41 -0.27 19.67 6.51
CA THR A 41 -1.39 20.63 6.44
C THR A 41 -2.53 20.03 5.63
N ILE A 42 -3.77 20.34 5.98
CA ILE A 42 -4.97 19.93 5.22
C ILE A 42 -5.49 21.15 4.47
N ASN A 43 -5.64 21.04 3.15
CA ASN A 43 -6.17 22.08 2.26
C ASN A 43 -5.47 23.45 2.43
N GLY A 44 -4.18 23.43 2.71
CA GLY A 44 -3.39 24.62 2.96
C GLY A 44 -3.18 25.48 1.71
N PRO A 45 -3.07 26.82 1.86
CA PRO A 45 -2.68 27.72 0.78
C PRO A 45 -1.15 27.71 0.59
N GLY A 46 -0.70 27.98 -0.64
CA GLY A 46 0.73 28.14 -0.96
C GLY A 46 1.39 26.88 -1.48
N ASP A 47 2.72 26.93 -1.56
CA ASP A 47 3.57 25.85 -2.03
C ASP A 47 4.02 24.98 -0.85
N TYR A 48 4.15 23.69 -1.11
CA TYR A 48 4.62 22.68 -0.16
C TYR A 48 5.66 21.83 -0.90
N ASP A 49 6.35 20.94 -0.20
CA ASP A 49 7.26 20.01 -0.87
C ASP A 49 6.49 18.92 -1.61
N ILE A 50 5.40 18.44 -0.99
CA ILE A 50 4.53 17.40 -1.53
C ILE A 50 3.06 17.85 -1.43
N ASN A 51 2.33 17.75 -2.53
CA ASN A 51 0.86 17.77 -2.56
C ASN A 51 0.35 16.34 -2.68
N HIS A 52 -0.50 15.90 -1.75
CA HIS A 52 -1.14 14.61 -1.82
C HIS A 52 -2.66 14.76 -1.98
N ILE A 53 -3.17 14.38 -3.15
CA ILE A 53 -4.56 14.55 -3.56
C ILE A 53 -5.37 13.29 -3.27
N HIS A 54 -6.48 13.43 -2.57
CA HIS A 54 -7.37 12.33 -2.20
C HIS A 54 -8.74 12.37 -2.89
N THR A 55 -9.14 13.52 -3.45
CA THR A 55 -10.43 13.67 -4.13
C THR A 55 -10.28 14.20 -5.55
N ILE A 56 -11.03 13.60 -6.49
CA ILE A 56 -10.96 13.88 -7.93
C ILE A 56 -11.86 15.07 -8.32
N GLU A 57 -11.63 16.21 -7.69
CA GLU A 57 -12.45 17.41 -7.89
C GLU A 57 -11.79 18.37 -8.89
N PRO A 58 -12.58 19.14 -9.66
CA PRO A 58 -12.02 20.09 -10.64
C PRO A 58 -11.03 21.09 -10.03
N ILE A 59 -11.25 21.51 -8.78
CA ILE A 59 -10.33 22.42 -8.07
C ILE A 59 -8.97 21.77 -7.81
N HIS A 60 -8.93 20.48 -7.47
CA HIS A 60 -7.69 19.73 -7.29
C HIS A 60 -7.00 19.45 -8.62
N PHE A 61 -7.76 19.26 -9.71
CA PHE A 61 -7.19 19.12 -11.05
C PHE A 61 -6.50 20.39 -11.52
N ILE A 62 -7.07 21.55 -11.20
CA ILE A 62 -6.43 22.85 -11.48
C ILE A 62 -5.16 23.00 -10.64
N LYS A 63 -5.22 22.69 -9.33
CA LYS A 63 -4.06 22.74 -8.43
C LYS A 63 -2.93 21.85 -8.94
N LEU A 64 -3.23 20.61 -9.33
CA LEU A 64 -2.27 19.65 -9.90
C LEU A 64 -1.46 20.27 -11.05
N LYS A 65 -2.11 20.99 -11.96
CA LYS A 65 -1.46 21.60 -13.13
C LYS A 65 -0.62 22.84 -12.81
N SER A 66 -0.96 23.56 -11.74
CA SER A 66 -0.27 24.79 -11.36
C SER A 66 0.85 24.59 -10.34
N TYR A 67 0.87 23.44 -9.68
CA TYR A 67 1.78 23.15 -8.58
C TYR A 67 3.15 22.69 -9.07
N LYS A 68 4.20 23.16 -8.39
CA LYS A 68 5.60 22.94 -8.79
C LYS A 68 6.34 21.87 -7.97
N GLY A 69 5.80 21.48 -6.82
CA GLY A 69 6.34 20.37 -6.02
C GLY A 69 5.83 19.01 -6.51
N VAL A 70 6.09 17.95 -5.75
CA VAL A 70 5.67 16.60 -6.11
C VAL A 70 4.17 16.43 -5.90
N ASN A 71 3.47 15.93 -6.92
CA ASN A 71 2.06 15.60 -6.84
C ASN A 71 1.85 14.09 -6.68
N VAL A 72 1.38 13.70 -5.50
CA VAL A 72 0.95 12.34 -5.18
C VAL A 72 -0.57 12.28 -5.23
N MET A 73 -1.14 11.15 -5.65
CA MET A 73 -2.59 10.97 -5.67
C MET A 73 -3.02 9.60 -5.14
N ALA A 74 -3.97 9.60 -4.21
CA ALA A 74 -4.63 8.38 -3.76
C ALA A 74 -5.71 7.95 -4.76
N VAL A 75 -5.66 6.69 -5.19
CA VAL A 75 -6.62 6.06 -6.10
C VAL A 75 -7.61 5.23 -5.28
N HIS A 76 -8.75 5.85 -4.96
CA HIS A 76 -9.82 5.19 -4.19
C HIS A 76 -10.83 4.42 -5.07
N PHE A 77 -10.90 4.72 -6.37
CA PHE A 77 -11.74 4.01 -7.34
C PHE A 77 -11.14 4.08 -8.75
N LEU A 78 -11.58 3.18 -9.63
CA LEU A 78 -11.31 3.27 -11.06
C LEU A 78 -12.58 3.67 -11.80
N PRO A 79 -12.49 4.35 -12.96
CA PRO A 79 -13.67 4.65 -13.77
C PRO A 79 -14.58 3.44 -13.97
N ASP A 80 -13.99 2.28 -14.28
CA ASP A 80 -14.71 1.05 -14.60
C ASP A 80 -15.37 0.43 -13.35
N THR A 81 -14.88 0.71 -12.14
CA THR A 81 -15.55 0.30 -10.90
C THR A 81 -16.84 1.09 -10.63
N LEU A 82 -17.02 2.25 -11.28
CA LEU A 82 -18.26 3.02 -11.23
C LEU A 82 -19.31 2.51 -12.22
N GLU A 83 -18.90 1.68 -13.19
CA GLU A 83 -19.81 1.08 -14.16
C GLU A 83 -20.79 0.15 -13.44
N GLY A 84 -22.09 0.42 -13.57
CA GLY A 84 -23.15 -0.30 -12.83
C GLY A 84 -23.42 0.21 -11.41
N SER A 85 -22.52 1.00 -10.82
CA SER A 85 -22.75 1.66 -9.51
C SER A 85 -23.42 3.03 -9.66
N ILE A 86 -23.24 3.70 -10.81
CA ILE A 86 -23.86 5.00 -11.11
C ILE A 86 -24.64 4.87 -12.43
N ASN A 87 -25.91 5.29 -12.40
CA ASN A 87 -26.75 5.28 -13.61
C ASN A 87 -26.48 6.56 -14.44
N LEU A 88 -25.50 6.49 -15.34
CA LEU A 88 -25.15 7.57 -16.26
C LEU A 88 -25.30 7.13 -17.72
N PRO A 89 -25.73 8.02 -18.63
CA PRO A 89 -25.67 7.76 -20.06
C PRO A 89 -24.24 7.45 -20.52
N GLN A 90 -24.07 6.54 -21.48
CA GLN A 90 -22.76 6.05 -21.94
C GLN A 90 -21.77 7.17 -22.34
N VAL A 91 -22.28 8.25 -22.95
CA VAL A 91 -21.46 9.41 -23.33
C VAL A 91 -20.93 10.15 -22.10
N ALA A 92 -21.78 10.36 -21.09
CA ALA A 92 -21.39 10.99 -19.84
C ALA A 92 -20.39 10.13 -19.05
N PHE A 93 -20.59 8.80 -19.07
CA PHE A 93 -19.66 7.86 -18.46
C PHE A 93 -18.29 7.86 -19.17
N SER A 94 -18.28 7.93 -20.50
CA SER A 94 -17.04 8.05 -21.29
C SER A 94 -16.29 9.34 -20.97
N ALA A 95 -17.00 10.46 -20.80
CA ALA A 95 -16.42 11.74 -20.40
C ALA A 95 -15.84 11.68 -18.96
N LEU A 96 -16.56 11.05 -18.02
CA LEU A 96 -16.06 10.81 -16.66
C LEU A 96 -14.80 9.96 -16.67
N LYS A 97 -14.79 8.85 -17.44
CA LYS A 97 -13.62 7.98 -17.58
C LYS A 97 -12.42 8.75 -18.15
N PHE A 98 -12.64 9.57 -19.17
CA PHE A 98 -11.60 10.42 -19.74
C PHE A 98 -11.05 11.42 -18.72
N TYR A 99 -11.93 12.11 -17.98
CA TYR A 99 -11.55 13.06 -16.94
C TYR A 99 -10.71 12.40 -15.83
N VAL A 100 -11.22 11.32 -15.23
CA VAL A 100 -10.53 10.59 -14.14
C VAL A 100 -9.18 10.05 -14.62
N THR A 101 -9.13 9.45 -15.81
CA THR A 101 -7.88 8.92 -16.37
C THR A 101 -6.86 10.03 -16.63
N THR A 102 -7.29 11.17 -17.16
CA THR A 102 -6.43 12.34 -17.38
C THR A 102 -5.90 12.89 -16.07
N PHE A 103 -6.73 12.87 -15.02
CA PHE A 103 -6.33 13.28 -13.68
C PHE A 103 -5.23 12.37 -13.14
N TYR A 104 -5.42 11.06 -13.16
CA TYR A 104 -4.40 10.09 -12.72
C TYR A 104 -3.09 10.22 -13.49
N LYS A 105 -3.14 10.47 -14.80
CA LYS A 105 -1.95 10.70 -15.62
C LYS A 105 -1.17 11.97 -15.27
N GLY A 106 -1.83 12.96 -14.68
CA GLY A 106 -1.21 14.22 -14.31
C GLY A 106 -0.41 14.16 -13.00
N ALA A 107 -0.53 13.08 -12.22
CA ALA A 107 0.23 12.91 -10.98
C ALA A 107 1.64 12.37 -11.26
N ASP A 108 2.58 12.73 -10.38
CA ASP A 108 3.93 12.17 -10.39
C ASP A 108 3.90 10.73 -9.86
N TYR A 109 3.15 10.51 -8.79
CA TYR A 109 2.96 9.21 -8.16
C TYR A 109 1.48 8.94 -7.83
N LEU A 110 1.06 7.69 -7.96
CA LEU A 110 -0.25 7.18 -7.57
C LEU A 110 -0.12 6.19 -6.43
N ILE A 111 -0.91 6.38 -5.37
CA ILE A 111 -1.06 5.43 -4.28
C ILE A 111 -2.35 4.66 -4.46
N VAL A 112 -2.26 3.37 -4.72
CA VAL A 112 -3.41 2.46 -4.70
C VAL A 112 -3.57 1.85 -3.31
N VAL A 113 -4.81 1.76 -2.83
CA VAL A 113 -5.15 1.01 -1.60
C VAL A 113 -5.61 -0.42 -1.90
N ASN A 114 -5.88 -0.72 -3.17
CA ASN A 114 -6.18 -2.07 -3.67
C ASN A 114 -5.13 -2.45 -4.71
N PRO A 115 -4.33 -3.52 -4.49
CA PRO A 115 -3.26 -3.89 -5.41
C PRO A 115 -3.78 -4.26 -6.80
N THR A 116 -5.03 -4.72 -6.92
CA THR A 116 -5.64 -5.06 -8.22
C THR A 116 -5.78 -3.85 -9.16
N PHE A 117 -5.83 -2.63 -8.61
CA PHE A 117 -5.92 -1.41 -9.41
C PHE A 117 -4.66 -1.14 -10.23
N LYS A 118 -3.49 -1.68 -9.83
CA LYS A 118 -2.23 -1.47 -10.56
C LYS A 118 -2.34 -1.87 -12.02
N LYS A 119 -2.87 -3.07 -12.28
CA LYS A 119 -3.00 -3.60 -13.64
C LYS A 119 -3.88 -2.72 -14.52
N GLU A 120 -5.00 -2.25 -13.98
CA GLU A 120 -5.92 -1.39 -14.73
C GLU A 120 -5.37 0.02 -14.96
N LEU A 121 -4.66 0.59 -13.99
CA LEU A 121 -3.96 1.87 -14.19
C LEU A 121 -2.87 1.78 -15.27
N VAL A 122 -2.15 0.66 -15.34
CA VAL A 122 -1.21 0.38 -16.44
C VAL A 122 -1.96 0.28 -17.78
N ASN A 123 -3.11 -0.40 -17.82
CA ASN A 123 -3.96 -0.46 -19.02
C ASN A 123 -4.46 0.93 -19.45
N PHE A 124 -4.64 1.87 -18.51
CA PHE A 124 -4.96 3.27 -18.82
C PHE A 124 -3.75 4.06 -19.36
N GLY A 125 -2.55 3.47 -19.39
CA GLY A 125 -1.32 4.07 -19.90
C GLY A 125 -0.58 4.90 -18.85
N ILE A 126 -0.63 4.48 -17.58
CA ILE A 126 0.20 5.03 -16.50
C ILE A 126 1.42 4.12 -16.33
N GLU A 127 2.60 4.72 -16.23
CA GLU A 127 3.85 3.97 -16.05
C GLU A 127 3.83 3.18 -14.74
N PRO A 128 4.22 1.89 -14.74
CA PRO A 128 4.21 1.05 -13.53
C PRO A 128 4.97 1.64 -12.34
N ASP A 129 6.12 2.27 -12.60
CA ASP A 129 6.99 2.86 -11.58
C ASP A 129 6.35 4.05 -10.85
N LYS A 130 5.27 4.62 -11.40
CA LYS A 130 4.49 5.67 -10.72
C LYS A 130 3.46 5.09 -9.74
N ILE A 131 3.17 3.79 -9.78
CA ILE A 131 2.02 3.21 -9.07
C ILE A 131 2.50 2.42 -7.85
N HIS A 132 2.35 3.02 -6.68
CA HIS A 132 2.74 2.43 -5.39
C HIS A 132 1.51 1.88 -4.66
N TYR A 133 1.71 0.75 -3.96
CA TYR A 133 0.68 0.19 -3.10
C TYR A 133 1.00 0.56 -1.67
N ILE A 134 0.11 1.33 -1.04
CA ILE A 134 0.15 1.54 0.41
C ILE A 134 -1.28 1.31 0.91
N PRO A 135 -1.52 0.26 1.70
CA PRO A 135 -2.87 -0.10 2.12
C PRO A 135 -3.39 0.79 3.24
N ASN A 136 -4.69 0.68 3.49
CA ASN A 136 -5.26 1.12 4.76
C ASN A 136 -4.80 0.17 5.88
N TYR A 137 -4.72 0.69 7.10
CA TYR A 137 -4.42 -0.11 8.29
C TYR A 137 -5.70 -0.41 9.07
N VAL A 138 -5.63 -1.38 9.99
CA VAL A 138 -6.67 -1.58 10.99
C VAL A 138 -6.08 -1.44 12.38
N SER A 139 -6.60 -0.51 13.17
CA SER A 139 -6.10 -0.26 14.52
C SER A 139 -6.40 -1.43 15.46
N LYS A 140 -5.35 -1.93 16.13
CA LYS A 140 -5.46 -2.87 17.25
C LYS A 140 -6.07 -2.23 18.50
N GLU A 141 -6.22 -0.90 18.54
CA GLU A 141 -6.92 -0.20 19.61
C GLU A 141 -8.45 -0.35 19.48
N HIS A 142 -8.95 -0.52 18.24
CA HIS A 142 -10.37 -0.72 17.97
C HIS A 142 -10.75 -2.19 17.87
N PHE A 143 -9.85 -3.03 17.35
CA PHE A 143 -10.07 -4.46 17.14
C PHE A 143 -9.07 -5.27 17.95
N TYR A 144 -9.53 -5.80 19.08
CA TYR A 144 -8.70 -6.52 20.05
C TYR A 144 -9.50 -7.60 20.77
N THR A 145 -8.78 -8.64 21.21
CA THR A 145 -9.36 -9.77 21.93
C THR A 145 -9.79 -9.37 23.34
N TYR A 146 -11.00 -9.77 23.74
CA TYR A 146 -11.49 -9.66 25.11
C TYR A 146 -11.10 -10.87 25.95
N ASP A 147 -11.16 -10.70 27.27
CA ASP A 147 -11.12 -11.81 28.20
C ASP A 147 -12.36 -12.74 28.05
N ALA A 148 -12.24 -13.93 28.64
CA ALA A 148 -13.26 -14.96 28.55
C ALA A 148 -14.58 -14.56 29.24
N GLU A 149 -14.54 -13.74 30.29
CA GLU A 149 -15.72 -13.30 31.04
C GLU A 149 -16.58 -12.35 30.21
N LYS A 150 -15.96 -11.31 29.63
CA LYS A 150 -16.64 -10.36 28.75
C LYS A 150 -17.19 -11.07 27.51
N ARG A 151 -16.42 -11.98 26.91
CA ARG A 151 -16.88 -12.81 25.78
C ARG A 151 -18.12 -13.64 26.16
N ALA A 152 -18.11 -14.30 27.32
CA ALA A 152 -19.23 -15.11 27.77
C ALA A 152 -20.49 -14.26 28.02
N GLY A 153 -20.34 -13.08 28.63
CA GLY A 153 -21.45 -12.13 28.81
C GLY A 153 -22.07 -11.67 27.49
N LEU A 154 -21.24 -11.34 26.49
CA LEU A 154 -21.72 -10.97 25.16
C LEU A 154 -22.44 -12.11 24.45
N ARG A 155 -21.91 -13.35 24.53
CA ARG A 155 -22.56 -14.55 23.98
C ARG A 155 -23.94 -14.78 24.62
N ALA A 156 -24.04 -14.64 25.95
CA ALA A 156 -25.29 -14.81 26.67
C ALA A 156 -26.38 -13.83 26.20
N ASN A 157 -26.03 -12.57 25.92
CA ASN A 157 -26.97 -11.53 25.47
C ASN A 157 -27.69 -11.87 24.15
N ILE A 158 -27.09 -12.73 23.32
CA ILE A 158 -27.67 -13.16 22.04
C ILE A 158 -28.03 -14.65 22.01
N GLY A 159 -27.99 -15.31 23.17
CA GLY A 159 -28.38 -16.72 23.33
C GLY A 159 -27.40 -17.72 22.72
N ILE A 160 -26.10 -17.41 22.73
CA ILE A 160 -25.02 -18.32 22.34
C ILE A 160 -24.39 -18.91 23.60
N LYS A 161 -24.13 -20.22 23.58
CA LYS A 161 -23.52 -20.90 24.72
C LYS A 161 -21.99 -20.75 24.72
N PRO A 162 -21.34 -20.83 25.89
CA PRO A 162 -19.87 -20.75 25.97
C PRO A 162 -19.14 -21.76 25.08
N GLU A 163 -19.67 -22.98 24.95
CA GLU A 163 -19.09 -24.08 24.18
C GLU A 163 -19.43 -24.09 22.69
N ASP A 164 -20.35 -23.22 22.24
CA ASP A 164 -20.74 -23.17 20.83
C ASP A 164 -19.55 -22.69 19.98
N PHE A 165 -19.33 -23.37 18.85
CA PHE A 165 -18.45 -22.90 17.79
C PHE A 165 -19.25 -21.93 16.90
N VAL A 166 -18.76 -20.70 16.76
CA VAL A 166 -19.50 -19.60 16.15
C VAL A 166 -18.79 -19.10 14.89
N VAL A 167 -19.48 -19.15 13.77
CA VAL A 167 -19.06 -18.61 12.48
C VAL A 167 -19.68 -17.23 12.31
N ILE A 168 -18.87 -16.21 12.00
CA ILE A 168 -19.36 -14.88 11.64
C ILE A 168 -19.21 -14.64 10.14
N GLY A 169 -20.26 -14.11 9.49
CA GLY A 169 -20.21 -13.48 8.18
C GLY A 169 -20.43 -11.97 8.34
N VAL A 170 -19.68 -11.17 7.58
CA VAL A 170 -19.75 -9.70 7.67
C VAL A 170 -19.96 -9.10 6.28
N GLY A 171 -20.98 -8.27 6.12
CA GLY A 171 -21.21 -7.53 4.88
C GLY A 171 -22.68 -7.31 4.56
N GLN A 172 -22.92 -6.53 3.50
CA GLN A 172 -24.27 -6.28 3.00
C GLN A 172 -24.96 -7.59 2.61
N VAL A 173 -26.26 -7.68 2.86
CA VAL A 173 -27.07 -8.84 2.45
C VAL A 173 -27.34 -8.74 0.95
N GLN A 174 -26.47 -9.37 0.15
CA GLN A 174 -26.47 -9.34 -1.31
C GLN A 174 -25.97 -10.68 -1.89
N HIS A 175 -26.40 -11.03 -3.10
CA HIS A 175 -25.94 -12.25 -3.78
C HIS A 175 -24.42 -12.29 -3.98
N ARG A 176 -23.79 -11.19 -4.40
CA ARG A 176 -22.32 -11.14 -4.59
C ARG A 176 -21.52 -11.47 -3.33
N LYS A 177 -22.11 -11.25 -2.14
CA LYS A 177 -21.48 -11.55 -0.83
C LYS A 177 -21.63 -13.02 -0.42
N GLY A 178 -22.30 -13.83 -1.25
CA GLY A 178 -22.45 -15.26 -1.01
C GLY A 178 -23.38 -15.59 0.16
N VAL A 179 -24.33 -14.71 0.51
CA VAL A 179 -25.23 -14.92 1.66
C VAL A 179 -25.99 -16.24 1.55
N LEU A 180 -26.43 -16.62 0.35
CA LEU A 180 -27.09 -17.90 0.09
C LEU A 180 -26.17 -19.10 0.39
N ASP A 181 -24.89 -19.02 0.02
CA ASP A 181 -23.91 -20.06 0.32
C ASP A 181 -23.61 -20.14 1.81
N PHE A 182 -23.53 -18.99 2.49
CA PHE A 182 -23.39 -18.93 3.95
C PHE A 182 -24.55 -19.66 4.66
N ILE A 183 -25.78 -19.41 4.20
CA ILE A 183 -26.99 -20.09 4.71
C ILE A 183 -26.97 -21.59 4.41
N GLU A 184 -26.57 -21.97 3.18
CA GLU A 184 -26.56 -23.37 2.77
C GLU A 184 -25.52 -24.18 3.55
N VAL A 185 -24.32 -23.63 3.72
CA VAL A 185 -23.28 -24.19 4.61
C VAL A 185 -23.79 -24.28 6.04
N ALA A 186 -24.50 -23.26 6.53
CA ALA A 186 -25.08 -23.31 7.88
C ALA A 186 -26.10 -24.46 8.05
N LYS A 187 -26.95 -24.73 7.05
CA LYS A 187 -27.87 -25.87 7.10
C LYS A 187 -27.14 -27.22 7.12
N GLN A 188 -25.97 -27.31 6.49
CA GLN A 188 -25.12 -28.50 6.47
C GLN A 188 -24.34 -28.70 7.77
N CYS A 189 -24.15 -27.63 8.56
CA CYS A 189 -23.46 -27.63 9.86
C CYS A 189 -24.42 -27.30 11.03
N PRO A 190 -25.44 -28.13 11.34
CA PRO A 190 -26.45 -27.82 12.37
C PRO A 190 -25.88 -27.76 13.81
N ASP A 191 -24.68 -28.26 14.03
CA ASP A 191 -23.92 -28.24 15.29
C ASP A 191 -23.00 -27.00 15.43
N ILE A 192 -23.03 -26.08 14.47
CA ILE A 192 -22.28 -24.82 14.45
C ILE A 192 -23.28 -23.66 14.44
N GLN A 193 -23.00 -22.61 15.22
CA GLN A 193 -23.79 -21.37 15.22
C GLN A 193 -23.24 -20.41 14.17
N PHE A 194 -24.12 -19.77 13.41
CA PHE A 194 -23.79 -18.81 12.37
C PHE A 194 -24.42 -17.45 12.69
N ILE A 195 -23.63 -16.40 12.54
CA ILE A 195 -24.06 -15.02 12.73
C ILE A 195 -23.72 -14.24 11.47
N TRP A 196 -24.68 -13.49 10.93
CA TRP A 196 -24.44 -12.53 9.87
C TRP A 196 -24.59 -11.10 10.39
N CYS A 197 -23.50 -10.34 10.36
CA CYS A 197 -23.45 -8.92 10.70
C CYS A 197 -23.50 -8.08 9.42
N GLY A 198 -24.68 -7.51 9.16
CA GLY A 198 -24.97 -6.65 8.03
C GLY A 198 -26.43 -6.76 7.59
N GLY A 199 -26.84 -5.86 6.71
CA GLY A 199 -28.22 -5.77 6.24
C GLY A 199 -28.33 -5.20 4.83
N PHE A 200 -29.56 -4.84 4.44
CA PHE A 200 -29.85 -4.22 3.15
C PHE A 200 -29.58 -2.71 3.20
N SER A 201 -28.34 -2.29 2.89
CA SER A 201 -27.95 -0.86 2.95
C SER A 201 -28.70 0.05 1.98
N PHE A 202 -29.27 -0.49 0.89
CA PHE A 202 -30.01 0.28 -0.11
C PHE A 202 -31.48 -0.13 -0.23
N GLY A 203 -32.03 -0.81 0.79
CA GLY A 203 -33.41 -1.28 0.80
C GLY A 203 -33.73 -2.12 -0.44
N MET A 204 -34.88 -1.86 -1.07
CA MET A 204 -35.38 -2.58 -2.25
C MET A 204 -34.47 -2.47 -3.49
N ILE A 205 -33.54 -1.51 -3.52
CA ILE A 205 -32.58 -1.35 -4.63
C ILE A 205 -31.42 -2.35 -4.49
N THR A 206 -31.33 -3.06 -3.35
CA THR A 206 -30.32 -4.08 -3.13
C THR A 206 -30.55 -5.29 -4.03
N ASP A 207 -29.51 -5.75 -4.71
CA ASP A 207 -29.55 -6.96 -5.53
C ASP A 207 -29.98 -8.19 -4.70
N GLY A 208 -30.91 -8.99 -5.22
CA GLY A 208 -31.49 -10.14 -4.53
C GLY A 208 -32.43 -9.83 -3.36
N TYR A 209 -32.83 -8.57 -3.15
CA TYR A 209 -33.58 -8.13 -1.96
C TYR A 209 -34.79 -9.01 -1.61
N PHE A 210 -35.68 -9.29 -2.56
CA PHE A 210 -36.93 -10.00 -2.27
C PHE A 210 -36.71 -11.45 -1.80
N GLU A 211 -35.80 -12.18 -2.45
CA GLU A 211 -35.43 -13.55 -2.06
C GLU A 211 -34.71 -13.57 -0.71
N LEU A 212 -33.71 -12.71 -0.55
CA LEU A 212 -32.90 -12.67 0.67
C LEU A 212 -33.70 -12.18 1.87
N LYS A 213 -34.69 -11.30 1.68
CA LYS A 213 -35.52 -10.77 2.76
C LYS A 213 -36.31 -11.87 3.45
N GLU A 214 -36.92 -12.77 2.69
CA GLU A 214 -37.69 -13.89 3.27
C GLU A 214 -36.81 -14.77 4.16
N ILE A 215 -35.58 -15.04 3.72
CA ILE A 215 -34.61 -15.85 4.47
C ILE A 215 -34.07 -15.11 5.69
N VAL A 216 -33.85 -13.79 5.60
CA VAL A 216 -33.42 -12.96 6.74
C VAL A 216 -34.52 -12.88 7.80
N GLU A 217 -35.79 -12.80 7.39
CA GLU A 217 -36.94 -12.80 8.32
C GLU A 217 -37.20 -14.19 8.93
N ASN A 218 -36.82 -15.27 8.22
CA ASN A 218 -37.02 -16.66 8.65
C ASN A 218 -35.73 -17.50 8.48
N PRO A 219 -34.66 -17.19 9.23
CA PRO A 219 -33.38 -17.87 9.06
C PRO A 219 -33.42 -19.32 9.56
N PRO A 220 -32.51 -20.19 9.09
CA PRO A 220 -32.29 -21.49 9.71
C PRO A 220 -32.05 -21.38 11.22
N LYS A 221 -32.38 -22.43 11.98
CA LYS A 221 -32.33 -22.41 13.45
C LYS A 221 -30.97 -22.04 14.05
N ASN A 222 -29.89 -22.37 13.34
CA ASN A 222 -28.52 -22.08 13.74
C ASN A 222 -27.94 -20.83 13.07
N VAL A 223 -28.77 -19.99 12.44
CA VAL A 223 -28.36 -18.74 11.80
C VAL A 223 -29.06 -17.56 12.48
N LYS A 224 -28.30 -16.51 12.80
CA LYS A 224 -28.81 -15.23 13.31
C LYS A 224 -28.36 -14.09 12.39
N PHE A 225 -29.30 -13.36 11.80
CA PHE A 225 -29.03 -12.08 11.17
C PHE A 225 -29.16 -10.97 12.21
N LEU A 226 -28.08 -10.24 12.49
CA LEU A 226 -28.08 -9.17 13.50
C LEU A 226 -28.35 -7.78 12.90
N GLY A 227 -28.52 -7.70 11.58
CA GLY A 227 -28.70 -6.44 10.87
C GLY A 227 -27.41 -5.63 10.79
N ILE A 228 -27.55 -4.33 10.50
CA ILE A 228 -26.40 -3.43 10.37
C ILE A 228 -25.86 -3.11 11.77
N ILE A 229 -24.62 -3.53 12.03
CA ILE A 229 -23.90 -3.24 13.28
C ILE A 229 -22.98 -2.03 13.04
N PRO A 230 -23.03 -1.01 13.90
CA PRO A 230 -22.08 0.09 13.85
C PRO A 230 -20.63 -0.40 13.98
N ARG A 231 -19.69 0.20 13.25
CA ARG A 231 -18.30 -0.30 13.18
C ARG A 231 -17.63 -0.35 14.55
N GLU A 232 -17.90 0.61 15.42
CA GLU A 232 -17.41 0.66 16.79
C GLU A 232 -17.89 -0.49 17.67
N GLN A 233 -18.97 -1.18 17.29
CA GLN A 233 -19.50 -2.36 17.97
C GLN A 233 -19.06 -3.68 17.30
N MET A 234 -18.38 -3.62 16.15
CA MET A 234 -17.95 -4.84 15.44
C MET A 234 -16.91 -5.64 16.21
N ASN A 235 -16.10 -5.01 17.07
CA ASN A 235 -15.16 -5.73 17.92
C ASN A 235 -15.87 -6.75 18.85
N ASP A 236 -17.07 -6.42 19.35
CA ASP A 236 -17.87 -7.33 20.14
C ASP A 236 -18.27 -8.56 19.31
N MET A 237 -18.67 -8.34 18.06
CA MET A 237 -19.12 -9.39 17.13
C MET A 237 -17.97 -10.33 16.74
N TYR A 238 -16.78 -9.80 16.47
CA TYR A 238 -15.62 -10.65 16.22
C TYR A 238 -15.23 -11.45 17.48
N ASN A 239 -15.30 -10.85 18.68
CA ASN A 239 -14.94 -11.53 19.93
C ASN A 239 -15.85 -12.71 20.29
N ILE A 240 -17.15 -12.63 20.00
CA ILE A 240 -18.08 -13.74 20.23
C ILE A 240 -17.94 -14.87 19.20
N SER A 241 -17.27 -14.62 18.08
CA SER A 241 -17.04 -15.57 17.00
C SER A 241 -15.74 -16.36 17.16
N ASP A 242 -15.65 -17.49 16.48
CA ASP A 242 -14.46 -18.35 16.40
C ASP A 242 -13.80 -18.26 15.02
N VAL A 243 -14.56 -18.07 13.95
CA VAL A 243 -14.05 -17.97 12.57
C VAL A 243 -14.83 -16.94 11.77
N LEU A 244 -14.13 -16.13 10.97
CA LEU A 244 -14.75 -15.32 9.92
C LEU A 244 -14.94 -16.19 8.66
N PHE A 245 -16.17 -16.27 8.15
CA PHE A 245 -16.50 -16.95 6.91
C PHE A 245 -17.13 -15.99 5.90
N MET A 246 -16.48 -15.81 4.76
CA MET A 246 -16.99 -14.96 3.66
C MET A 246 -16.95 -15.72 2.32
N PRO A 247 -18.06 -16.33 1.89
CA PRO A 247 -18.16 -17.01 0.59
C PRO A 247 -18.41 -16.05 -0.59
N SER A 248 -17.96 -14.80 -0.49
CA SER A 248 -18.15 -13.76 -1.49
C SER A 248 -17.67 -14.20 -2.88
N TYR A 249 -18.42 -13.86 -3.92
CA TYR A 249 -18.04 -14.07 -5.32
C TYR A 249 -17.14 -12.96 -5.86
N ASN A 250 -17.21 -11.77 -5.26
CA ASN A 250 -16.39 -10.64 -5.63
C ASN A 250 -16.16 -9.72 -4.41
N GLU A 251 -14.93 -9.26 -4.24
CA GLU A 251 -14.51 -8.29 -3.23
C GLU A 251 -13.63 -7.21 -3.84
N LEU A 252 -13.55 -6.05 -3.20
CA LEU A 252 -12.56 -5.03 -3.53
C LEU A 252 -11.38 -5.15 -2.56
N PHE A 253 -11.50 -4.49 -1.40
CA PHE A 253 -10.55 -4.59 -0.30
C PHE A 253 -11.34 -4.82 0.99
N PRO A 254 -11.43 -6.07 1.50
CA PRO A 254 -12.35 -6.41 2.57
C PRO A 254 -11.77 -6.08 3.95
N MET A 255 -12.04 -4.86 4.45
CA MET A 255 -11.62 -4.42 5.78
C MET A 255 -12.04 -5.39 6.89
N SER A 256 -13.21 -6.04 6.77
CA SER A 256 -13.69 -7.02 7.75
C SER A 256 -12.74 -8.21 7.97
N ILE A 257 -11.99 -8.60 6.92
CA ILE A 257 -10.96 -9.64 7.05
C ILE A 257 -9.84 -9.14 7.94
N LEU A 258 -9.34 -7.93 7.69
CA LEU A 258 -8.26 -7.33 8.47
C LEU A 258 -8.66 -7.08 9.93
N GLU A 259 -9.90 -6.66 10.15
CA GLU A 259 -10.49 -6.52 11.49
C GLU A 259 -10.51 -7.85 12.25
N ALA A 260 -10.96 -8.95 11.61
CA ALA A 260 -10.95 -10.28 12.22
C ALA A 260 -9.52 -10.80 12.46
N CYS A 261 -8.57 -10.50 11.55
CA CYS A 261 -7.17 -10.87 11.69
C CYS A 261 -6.53 -10.25 12.93
N ASN A 262 -6.89 -9.02 13.30
CA ASN A 262 -6.38 -8.37 14.52
C ASN A 262 -6.76 -9.11 15.81
N LEU A 263 -7.86 -9.86 15.80
CA LEU A 263 -8.28 -10.75 16.89
C LEU A 263 -7.74 -12.18 16.75
N ARG A 264 -6.87 -12.43 15.77
CA ARG A 264 -6.32 -13.74 15.37
C ARG A 264 -7.39 -14.77 15.00
N LYS A 265 -8.56 -14.33 14.52
CA LYS A 265 -9.60 -15.27 14.08
C LYS A 265 -9.18 -15.95 12.79
N PRO A 266 -9.25 -17.28 12.67
CA PRO A 266 -9.17 -17.94 11.38
C PRO A 266 -10.13 -17.32 10.37
N ILE A 267 -9.68 -17.23 9.12
CA ILE A 267 -10.45 -16.66 8.02
C ILE A 267 -10.68 -17.74 6.96
N LEU A 268 -11.94 -18.09 6.72
CA LEU A 268 -12.38 -18.98 5.64
C LEU A 268 -13.02 -18.16 4.52
N LEU A 269 -12.47 -18.25 3.32
CA LEU A 269 -12.91 -17.45 2.17
C LEU A 269 -13.19 -18.33 0.97
N ARG A 270 -13.99 -17.83 0.04
CA ARG A 270 -13.98 -18.36 -1.34
C ARG A 270 -12.59 -18.17 -1.96
N ASN A 271 -12.12 -19.15 -2.73
CA ASN A 271 -10.87 -19.00 -3.46
C ASN A 271 -11.01 -17.93 -4.58
N LEU A 272 -10.53 -16.72 -4.30
CA LEU A 272 -10.49 -15.60 -5.24
C LEU A 272 -9.05 -15.15 -5.46
N ASP A 273 -8.68 -14.87 -6.71
CA ASP A 273 -7.32 -14.45 -7.07
C ASP A 273 -6.89 -13.16 -6.36
N LEU A 274 -7.82 -12.23 -6.09
CA LEU A 274 -7.53 -10.97 -5.40
C LEU A 274 -6.90 -11.16 -4.01
N TYR A 275 -7.18 -12.29 -3.34
CA TYR A 275 -6.63 -12.58 -2.02
C TYR A 275 -5.15 -12.95 -2.05
N LYS A 276 -4.57 -13.27 -3.21
CA LYS A 276 -3.13 -13.54 -3.33
C LYS A 276 -2.33 -12.26 -3.04
N ASP A 277 -2.77 -11.14 -3.58
CA ASP A 277 -2.08 -9.85 -3.42
C ASP A 277 -2.42 -9.13 -2.11
N ILE A 278 -3.50 -9.53 -1.42
CA ILE A 278 -3.95 -8.93 -0.16
C ILE A 278 -3.56 -9.79 1.05
N LEU A 279 -3.70 -11.11 0.96
CA LEU A 279 -3.50 -12.01 2.09
C LEU A 279 -2.25 -12.87 1.94
N PHE A 280 -1.54 -12.81 0.81
CA PHE A 280 -0.28 -13.52 0.60
C PHE A 280 -0.39 -15.04 0.85
N ASP A 281 -1.52 -15.64 0.48
CA ASP A 281 -1.88 -17.04 0.77
C ASP A 281 -2.07 -17.40 2.26
N HIS A 282 -2.13 -16.41 3.15
CA HIS A 282 -2.42 -16.58 4.58
C HIS A 282 -3.94 -16.50 4.85
N CYS A 283 -4.69 -17.46 4.31
CA CYS A 283 -6.09 -17.70 4.67
C CYS A 283 -6.51 -19.13 4.33
N VAL A 284 -7.59 -19.61 4.94
CA VAL A 284 -8.23 -20.86 4.53
C VAL A 284 -9.14 -20.56 3.36
N ARG A 285 -9.05 -21.33 2.28
CA ARG A 285 -9.81 -21.12 1.05
C ARG A 285 -10.62 -22.36 0.72
N GLY A 286 -11.88 -22.15 0.33
CA GLY A 286 -12.72 -23.20 -0.23
C GLY A 286 -13.30 -22.82 -1.60
N GLU A 287 -13.67 -23.83 -2.37
CA GLU A 287 -14.17 -23.67 -3.75
C GLU A 287 -15.70 -23.67 -3.83
N ASN A 288 -16.36 -24.43 -2.96
CA ASN A 288 -17.80 -24.68 -2.99
C ASN A 288 -18.35 -25.01 -1.59
N ASN A 289 -19.68 -25.16 -1.47
CA ASN A 289 -20.34 -25.32 -0.18
C ASN A 289 -19.94 -26.60 0.56
N GLN A 290 -19.63 -27.69 -0.14
CA GLN A 290 -19.13 -28.91 0.52
C GLN A 290 -17.74 -28.66 1.11
N ASP A 291 -16.84 -28.04 0.35
CA ASP A 291 -15.50 -27.70 0.80
C ASP A 291 -15.53 -26.73 2.01
N PHE A 292 -16.40 -25.71 1.97
CA PHE A 292 -16.61 -24.81 3.11
C PHE A 292 -17.09 -25.56 4.36
N THR A 293 -18.06 -26.47 4.21
CA THR A 293 -18.54 -27.33 5.30
C THR A 293 -17.41 -28.16 5.91
N ASP A 294 -16.64 -28.83 5.06
CA ASP A 294 -15.53 -29.69 5.49
C ASP A 294 -14.45 -28.88 6.22
N LEU A 295 -14.11 -27.70 5.70
CA LEU A 295 -13.12 -26.79 6.29
C LEU A 295 -13.59 -26.20 7.63
N LEU A 296 -14.88 -25.86 7.77
CA LEU A 296 -15.45 -25.40 9.05
C LEU A 296 -15.41 -26.51 10.11
N HIS A 297 -15.77 -27.74 9.74
CA HIS A 297 -15.63 -28.87 10.65
C HIS A 297 -14.18 -29.15 11.01
N LYS A 298 -13.24 -28.99 10.07
CA LYS A 298 -11.81 -29.11 10.36
C LYS A 298 -11.35 -28.02 11.33
N LEU A 299 -11.69 -26.76 11.10
CA LEU A 299 -11.39 -25.67 12.04
C LEU A 299 -11.98 -25.93 13.44
N LYS A 300 -13.19 -26.47 13.53
CA LYS A 300 -13.82 -26.79 14.81
C LYS A 300 -13.14 -27.94 15.56
N ASN A 301 -12.72 -28.98 14.84
CA ASN A 301 -12.35 -30.28 15.45
C ASN A 301 -10.84 -30.58 15.45
N ASP A 302 -10.04 -29.85 14.68
CA ASP A 302 -8.59 -30.02 14.55
C ASP A 302 -7.86 -28.79 15.13
N PRO A 303 -7.37 -28.86 16.39
CA PRO A 303 -6.68 -27.74 17.04
C PRO A 303 -5.40 -27.30 16.33
N ASP A 304 -4.68 -28.22 15.67
CA ASP A 304 -3.44 -27.89 14.96
C ASP A 304 -3.74 -27.13 13.66
N PHE A 305 -4.81 -27.52 12.96
CA PHE A 305 -5.30 -26.78 11.81
C PHE A 305 -5.83 -25.40 12.20
N TYR A 306 -6.59 -25.30 13.30
CA TYR A 306 -7.06 -24.02 13.81
C TYR A 306 -5.89 -23.09 14.15
N LYS A 307 -4.89 -23.57 14.89
CA LYS A 307 -3.69 -22.80 15.25
C LYS A 307 -2.89 -22.35 14.03
N THR A 308 -2.81 -23.18 12.99
CA THR A 308 -2.19 -22.79 11.71
C THR A 308 -2.95 -21.61 11.08
N ALA A 309 -4.28 -21.67 11.07
CA ALA A 309 -5.13 -20.60 10.55
C ALA A 309 -5.08 -19.32 11.42
N GLU A 310 -4.90 -19.42 12.74
CA GLU A 310 -4.60 -18.25 13.59
C GLU A 310 -3.25 -17.61 13.21
N GLY A 311 -2.24 -18.42 12.91
CA GLY A 311 -0.93 -17.95 12.45
C GLY A 311 -1.01 -17.17 11.14
N TYR A 312 -1.89 -17.58 10.23
CA TYR A 312 -2.19 -16.82 9.02
C TYR A 312 -2.77 -15.44 9.33
N SER A 313 -3.75 -15.38 10.23
CA SER A 313 -4.35 -14.13 10.68
C SER A 313 -3.37 -13.21 11.38
N ASP A 314 -2.46 -13.75 12.21
CA ASP A 314 -1.43 -12.97 12.88
C ASP A 314 -0.45 -12.35 11.88
N PHE A 315 -0.02 -13.09 10.85
CA PHE A 315 0.81 -12.54 9.76
C PHE A 315 0.13 -11.36 9.07
N VAL A 316 -1.13 -11.52 8.66
CA VAL A 316 -1.91 -10.47 7.98
C VAL A 316 -2.08 -9.25 8.91
N ALA A 317 -2.39 -9.46 10.19
CA ALA A 317 -2.53 -8.39 11.18
C ALA A 317 -1.22 -7.61 11.41
N GLN A 318 -0.06 -8.26 11.30
CA GLN A 318 1.24 -7.60 11.39
C GLN A 318 1.54 -6.77 10.14
N TYR A 319 1.26 -7.32 8.95
CA TYR A 319 1.48 -6.62 7.68
C TYR A 319 0.63 -5.33 7.58
N TYR A 320 -0.65 -5.40 7.96
CA TYR A 320 -1.58 -4.26 7.95
C TYR A 320 -1.62 -3.47 9.27
N SER A 321 -0.60 -3.62 10.12
CA SER A 321 -0.51 -2.91 11.39
C SER A 321 -0.28 -1.40 11.19
N LYS A 322 -0.67 -0.61 12.21
CA LYS A 322 -0.43 0.84 12.27
C LYS A 322 1.05 1.14 12.01
N GLU A 323 1.94 0.40 12.66
CA GLU A 323 3.39 0.58 12.63
C GLU A 323 3.96 0.27 11.25
N HIS A 324 3.57 -0.86 10.65
CA HIS A 324 4.06 -1.23 9.33
C HIS A 324 3.56 -0.26 8.25
N VAL A 325 2.26 0.08 8.24
CA VAL A 325 1.72 1.01 7.24
C VAL A 325 2.31 2.42 7.39
N LEU A 326 2.53 2.89 8.62
CA LEU A 326 3.23 4.14 8.89
C LEU A 326 4.66 4.12 8.32
N SER A 327 5.40 3.01 8.50
CA SER A 327 6.76 2.90 7.95
C SER A 327 6.78 2.98 6.41
N GLN A 328 5.80 2.38 5.74
CA GLN A 328 5.66 2.47 4.27
C GLN A 328 5.42 3.92 3.83
N TRP A 329 4.55 4.66 4.52
CA TRP A 329 4.32 6.07 4.22
C TRP A 329 5.56 6.94 4.46
N VAL A 330 6.27 6.72 5.57
CA VAL A 330 7.49 7.46 5.88
C VAL A 330 8.55 7.23 4.82
N GLU A 331 8.78 5.97 4.45
CA GLU A 331 9.72 5.60 3.39
C GLU A 331 9.31 6.22 2.05
N PHE A 332 8.03 6.09 1.67
CA PHE A 332 7.52 6.64 0.42
C PHE A 332 7.72 8.15 0.32
N TYR A 333 7.27 8.93 1.32
CA TYR A 333 7.39 10.39 1.26
C TYR A 333 8.83 10.87 1.27
N LYS A 334 9.70 10.24 2.06
CA LYS A 334 11.14 10.55 2.03
C LYS A 334 11.72 10.27 0.66
N ASN A 335 11.46 9.09 0.09
CA ASN A 335 11.99 8.69 -1.20
C ASN A 335 11.59 9.66 -2.31
N ILE A 336 10.31 10.06 -2.39
CA ILE A 336 9.87 10.98 -3.44
C ILE A 336 10.35 12.41 -3.20
N TYR A 337 10.46 12.85 -1.94
CA TYR A 337 11.00 14.16 -1.59
C TYR A 337 12.47 14.27 -1.97
N HIS A 338 13.27 13.24 -1.64
CA HIS A 338 14.66 13.16 -2.07
C HIS A 338 14.72 13.14 -3.58
N ALA A 339 13.96 12.25 -4.24
CA ALA A 339 13.92 12.17 -5.71
C ALA A 339 13.62 13.52 -6.39
N SER A 340 12.79 14.38 -5.79
CA SER A 340 12.42 15.69 -6.33
C SER A 340 13.36 16.84 -5.97
N ASN A 341 14.13 16.70 -4.89
CA ASN A 341 15.08 17.72 -4.40
C ASN A 341 16.52 17.38 -4.69
N ILE A 342 16.78 16.29 -5.39
CA ILE A 342 18.03 16.10 -6.12
C ILE A 342 18.13 17.27 -7.10
N GLN A 343 18.91 18.29 -6.72
CA GLN A 343 19.60 19.07 -7.74
C GLN A 343 20.38 18.07 -8.58
N ASP A 344 20.31 18.15 -9.91
CA ASP A 344 21.22 17.41 -10.77
C ASP A 344 22.65 17.75 -10.33
N GLU A 345 23.24 16.92 -9.46
CA GLU A 345 24.59 17.14 -9.02
C GLU A 345 25.49 16.82 -10.22
N ILE A 346 26.16 17.86 -10.70
CA ILE A 346 27.06 17.74 -11.85
C ILE A 346 28.43 17.32 -11.32
N ILE A 347 28.74 16.03 -11.40
CA ILE A 347 30.09 15.53 -11.11
C ILE A 347 30.92 15.62 -12.39
N LYS A 348 32.01 16.38 -12.33
CA LYS A 348 32.97 16.44 -13.44
C LYS A 348 33.84 15.20 -13.44
N ILE A 349 33.89 14.51 -14.58
CA ILE A 349 34.70 13.31 -14.79
C ILE A 349 35.65 13.48 -15.98
N THR A 350 36.64 12.59 -16.05
CA THR A 350 37.56 12.57 -17.20
C THR A 350 36.87 11.97 -18.43
N PHE A 351 37.34 12.33 -19.63
CA PHE A 351 36.84 11.71 -20.87
C PHE A 351 37.07 10.19 -20.93
N ASP A 352 38.14 9.70 -20.30
CA ASP A 352 38.43 8.26 -20.20
C ASP A 352 37.41 7.55 -19.31
N ASP A 353 37.08 8.14 -18.15
CA ASP A 353 36.03 7.63 -17.27
C ASP A 353 34.67 7.64 -17.95
N PHE A 354 34.32 8.72 -18.64
CA PHE A 354 33.10 8.81 -19.42
C PHE A 354 32.98 7.67 -20.42
N ASN A 355 34.04 7.43 -21.22
CA ASN A 355 34.07 6.33 -22.17
C ASN A 355 33.96 4.95 -21.50
N LYS A 356 34.60 4.74 -20.34
CA LYS A 356 34.47 3.47 -19.61
C LYS A 356 33.06 3.27 -19.07
N ILE A 357 32.40 4.33 -18.62
CA ILE A 357 31.05 4.31 -18.06
C ILE A 357 30.02 3.97 -19.14
N ILE A 358 30.02 4.68 -20.27
CA ILE A 358 29.08 4.43 -21.37
C ILE A 358 29.24 3.03 -21.98
N ASN A 359 30.46 2.47 -21.96
CA ASN A 359 30.75 1.12 -22.43
C ASN A 359 30.54 0.03 -21.36
N GLY A 360 30.01 0.40 -20.19
CA GLY A 360 29.73 -0.54 -19.09
C GLY A 360 30.96 -1.13 -18.41
N LYS A 361 32.16 -0.60 -18.68
CA LYS A 361 33.44 -1.04 -18.09
C LYS A 361 33.73 -0.40 -16.74
N LYS A 362 33.01 0.66 -16.36
CA LYS A 362 33.12 1.35 -15.08
C LYS A 362 31.73 1.62 -14.51
N ARG A 363 31.50 1.18 -13.27
CA ARG A 363 30.23 1.29 -12.53
C ARG A 363 30.40 1.93 -11.16
N MET A 364 31.64 2.30 -10.81
CA MET A 364 31.97 3.01 -9.57
C MET A 364 32.93 4.16 -9.86
N LEU A 365 32.84 5.22 -9.05
CA LEU A 365 33.73 6.38 -9.07
C LEU A 365 34.28 6.65 -7.66
N ILE A 366 35.51 7.16 -7.59
CA ILE A 366 36.07 7.77 -6.39
C ILE A 366 35.93 9.29 -6.56
N ILE A 367 35.27 9.94 -5.60
CA ILE A 367 35.05 11.39 -5.60
C ILE A 367 36.10 12.01 -4.68
N ASP A 368 37.02 12.82 -5.25
CA ASP A 368 38.24 13.32 -4.58
C ASP A 368 38.22 14.84 -4.33
N ASP A 369 37.37 15.61 -5.04
CA ASP A 369 37.42 17.08 -5.10
C ASP A 369 36.06 17.78 -4.82
N TYR A 370 35.34 17.38 -3.76
CA TYR A 370 34.18 18.15 -3.29
C TYR A 370 34.25 18.40 -1.79
N TYR A 371 34.60 19.65 -1.44
CA TYR A 371 34.35 20.25 -0.13
C TYR A 371 32.83 20.46 0.00
N GLU A 372 32.23 20.01 1.11
CA GLU A 372 30.78 19.99 1.43
C GLU A 372 30.00 18.73 0.98
N ALA A 373 30.62 17.56 1.03
CA ALA A 373 29.93 16.28 0.84
C ALA A 373 29.26 15.74 2.14
N ASP A 374 28.79 16.63 3.02
CA ASP A 374 27.88 16.25 4.11
C ASP A 374 26.43 16.04 3.59
N ASP A 375 26.12 16.41 2.34
CA ASP A 375 24.76 16.33 1.77
C ASP A 375 24.51 15.14 0.81
N LEU A 376 25.56 14.40 0.42
CA LEU A 376 25.46 13.20 -0.44
C LEU A 376 25.26 11.94 0.42
N HIS A 377 24.04 11.73 0.91
CA HIS A 377 23.70 10.57 1.73
C HIS A 377 22.85 9.50 0.99
N SER A 378 23.47 8.30 0.96
CA SER A 378 23.06 6.91 0.72
C SER A 378 21.87 6.45 -0.14
N ASP A 379 20.87 7.24 -0.53
CA ASP A 379 19.69 6.66 -1.20
C ASP A 379 19.40 7.25 -2.59
N MET A 380 19.53 6.39 -3.60
CA MET A 380 19.04 6.52 -4.99
C MET A 380 18.96 7.94 -5.56
N VAL A 381 20.13 8.53 -5.86
CA VAL A 381 20.25 9.88 -6.42
C VAL A 381 20.51 9.84 -7.93
N ASN A 382 19.80 10.61 -8.75
CA ASN A 382 20.18 10.85 -10.14
C ASN A 382 21.31 11.88 -10.19
N ILE A 383 22.40 11.54 -10.88
CA ILE A 383 23.61 12.35 -10.95
C ILE A 383 23.96 12.56 -12.41
N THR A 384 24.32 13.79 -12.76
CA THR A 384 24.81 14.11 -14.10
C THR A 384 26.33 14.04 -14.09
N LEU A 385 26.92 13.08 -14.81
CA LEU A 385 28.36 13.02 -15.01
C LEU A 385 28.72 13.80 -16.27
N SER A 386 29.55 14.83 -16.15
CA SER A 386 29.92 15.70 -17.28
C SER A 386 31.42 15.69 -17.58
N VAL A 387 31.77 15.87 -18.86
CA VAL A 387 33.15 16.06 -19.32
C VAL A 387 33.30 17.45 -19.93
N ASN A 388 34.24 18.25 -19.41
CA ASN A 388 34.65 19.52 -20.01
C ASN A 388 35.58 19.21 -21.20
N ASN A 389 35.09 19.32 -22.44
CA ASN A 389 35.91 19.27 -23.66
C ASN A 389 35.32 20.22 -24.71
N ASP A 390 35.92 20.34 -25.91
CA ASP A 390 35.39 21.20 -27.00
C ASP A 390 33.93 20.90 -27.42
N GLN A 391 33.36 19.79 -26.91
CA GLN A 391 31.93 19.46 -26.88
C GLN A 391 31.60 18.95 -25.46
N ASP A 392 30.69 19.61 -24.75
CA ASP A 392 30.27 19.20 -23.40
C ASP A 392 29.32 18.00 -23.50
N PHE A 393 29.81 16.82 -23.13
CA PHE A 393 29.00 15.60 -23.05
C PHE A 393 28.60 15.31 -21.61
N ALA A 394 27.36 14.86 -21.43
CA ALA A 394 26.85 14.42 -20.14
C ALA A 394 26.23 13.02 -20.24
N VAL A 395 26.32 12.26 -19.15
CA VAL A 395 25.60 11.00 -18.96
C VAL A 395 24.90 11.03 -17.62
N GLU A 396 23.60 10.73 -17.63
CA GLU A 396 22.82 10.57 -16.41
C GLU A 396 23.07 9.18 -15.82
N VAL A 397 23.32 9.15 -14.51
CA VAL A 397 23.50 7.91 -13.75
C VAL A 397 22.66 7.94 -12.50
N LYS A 398 22.14 6.79 -12.08
CA LYS A 398 21.51 6.58 -10.78
C LYS A 398 22.58 6.11 -9.81
N ALA A 399 22.98 6.91 -8.84
CA ALA A 399 23.76 6.42 -7.72
C ALA A 399 22.91 5.41 -6.93
N VAL A 400 23.41 4.17 -6.82
CA VAL A 400 22.74 3.10 -6.06
C VAL A 400 23.34 2.92 -4.68
N ASN A 401 24.56 3.43 -4.45
CA ASN A 401 25.25 3.31 -3.17
C ASN A 401 26.36 4.37 -3.10
N ILE A 402 26.40 5.16 -2.03
CA ILE A 402 27.46 6.14 -1.75
C ILE A 402 28.01 5.85 -0.37
N ARG A 403 29.33 5.67 -0.26
CA ARG A 403 30.00 5.38 1.01
C ARG A 403 31.21 6.28 1.19
N THR A 404 31.26 6.91 2.35
CA THR A 404 32.42 7.67 2.83
C THR A 404 33.20 6.81 3.80
N TYR A 405 34.50 6.76 3.61
CA TYR A 405 35.46 6.10 4.48
C TYR A 405 36.43 7.15 5.00
N GLU A 406 36.58 7.24 6.31
CA GLU A 406 37.44 8.20 7.02
C GLU A 406 38.53 7.45 7.78
N ASP A 407 39.57 8.16 8.21
CA ASP A 407 40.70 7.65 8.99
C ASP A 407 41.40 6.41 8.38
N LEU A 408 41.48 6.35 7.04
CA LEU A 408 42.10 5.25 6.32
C LEU A 408 43.64 5.34 6.37
N ASP A 409 44.30 4.27 6.80
CA ASP A 409 45.72 4.09 6.50
C ASP A 409 45.94 3.60 5.06
N SER A 410 47.18 3.68 4.58
CA SER A 410 47.48 3.35 3.18
C SER A 410 47.25 1.89 2.81
N GLU A 411 47.32 0.98 3.78
CA GLU A 411 47.10 -0.46 3.57
C GLU A 411 45.60 -0.73 3.42
N THR A 412 44.79 -0.18 4.32
CA THR A 412 43.33 -0.26 4.32
C THR A 412 42.73 0.40 3.08
N ALA A 413 43.23 1.58 2.69
CA ALA A 413 42.81 2.25 1.46
C ALA A 413 43.13 1.39 0.22
N LEU A 414 44.32 0.77 0.17
CA LEU A 414 44.70 -0.10 -0.93
C LEU A 414 43.81 -1.35 -1.00
N GLU A 415 43.56 -2.02 0.11
CA GLU A 415 42.66 -3.19 0.17
C GLU A 415 41.26 -2.84 -0.32
N LEU A 416 40.70 -1.72 0.15
CA LEU A 416 39.38 -1.23 -0.25
C LEU A 416 39.30 -0.98 -1.76
N ILE A 417 40.33 -0.34 -2.34
CA ILE A 417 40.41 -0.09 -3.78
C ILE A 417 40.50 -1.40 -4.56
N LEU A 418 41.34 -2.33 -4.12
CA LEU A 418 41.53 -3.62 -4.80
C LEU A 418 40.26 -4.48 -4.79
N GLN A 419 39.50 -4.47 -3.69
CA GLN A 419 38.21 -5.17 -3.60
C GLN A 419 37.18 -4.62 -4.60
N ASN A 420 37.20 -3.31 -4.87
CA ASN A 420 36.26 -2.64 -5.77
C ASN A 420 36.81 -2.43 -7.20
N GLN A 421 38.06 -2.81 -7.46
CA GLN A 421 38.76 -2.60 -8.72
C GLN A 421 38.01 -3.10 -9.98
N PRO A 422 37.30 -4.25 -9.96
CA PRO A 422 36.52 -4.70 -11.13
C PRO A 422 35.44 -3.69 -11.56
N LYS A 423 34.90 -2.90 -10.63
CA LYS A 423 33.86 -1.89 -10.88
C LYS A 423 34.44 -0.49 -11.07
N LEU A 424 35.56 -0.17 -10.42
CA LEU A 424 36.26 1.11 -10.52
C LEU A 424 37.11 1.27 -11.79
N SER A 425 37.65 0.17 -12.32
CA SER A 425 38.48 0.13 -13.53
C SER A 425 39.64 1.16 -13.55
N LEU A 426 40.37 1.26 -12.44
CA LEU A 426 41.50 2.20 -12.26
C LEU A 426 42.80 1.69 -12.90
N SER A 427 43.66 2.60 -13.32
CA SER A 427 45.06 2.31 -13.66
C SER A 427 45.92 2.13 -12.41
N ALA A 428 47.09 1.50 -12.54
CA ALA A 428 48.04 1.35 -11.43
C ALA A 428 48.46 2.69 -10.81
N LYS A 429 48.52 3.77 -11.61
CA LYS A 429 48.84 5.11 -11.14
C LYS A 429 47.71 5.69 -10.27
N GLU A 430 46.45 5.45 -10.65
CA GLU A 430 45.29 5.90 -9.89
C GLU A 430 45.14 5.10 -8.59
N ILE A 431 45.35 3.78 -8.63
CA ILE A 431 45.35 2.94 -7.41
C ILE A 431 46.36 3.49 -6.41
N TYR A 432 47.60 3.76 -6.84
CA TYR A 432 48.62 4.34 -5.97
C TYR A 432 48.29 5.76 -5.50
N LYS A 433 47.60 6.57 -6.31
CA LYS A 433 47.13 7.91 -5.91
C LYS A 433 46.11 7.79 -4.78
N TYR A 434 45.08 6.98 -4.97
CA TYR A 434 43.96 6.85 -4.02
C TYR A 434 44.35 6.06 -2.77
N SER A 435 45.29 5.12 -2.85
CA SER A 435 45.78 4.38 -1.68
C SER A 435 46.55 5.25 -0.67
N LYS A 436 46.78 6.54 -0.98
CA LYS A 436 47.44 7.50 -0.08
C LYS A 436 46.47 8.49 0.57
N LYS A 437 45.18 8.34 0.31
CA LYS A 437 44.15 9.23 0.85
C LYS A 437 43.66 8.67 2.18
N GLU A 438 43.58 9.55 3.18
CA GLU A 438 43.02 9.24 4.50
C GLU A 438 41.48 9.22 4.49
N THR A 439 40.88 9.81 3.46
CA THR A 439 39.43 9.81 3.23
C THR A 439 39.13 9.44 1.79
N LEU A 440 38.17 8.53 1.59
CA LEU A 440 37.68 8.15 0.26
C LEU A 440 36.16 8.12 0.25
N MET A 441 35.57 8.77 -0.75
CA MET A 441 34.16 8.59 -1.09
C MET A 441 34.04 7.73 -2.34
N ILE A 442 33.31 6.62 -2.25
CA ILE A 442 33.06 5.69 -3.35
C ILE A 442 31.57 5.69 -3.67
N MET A 443 31.25 5.95 -4.95
CA MET A 443 29.89 5.95 -5.47
C MET A 443 29.73 4.83 -6.50
N GLU A 444 28.75 3.95 -6.28
CA GLU A 444 28.27 2.96 -7.26
C GLU A 444 27.02 3.49 -7.96
N PHE A 445 26.91 3.23 -9.28
CA PHE A 445 25.82 3.76 -10.07
C PHE A 445 25.37 2.87 -11.25
N GLU A 446 24.13 3.07 -11.67
CA GLU A 446 23.51 2.53 -12.88
C GLU A 446 23.36 3.63 -13.93
N VAL A 447 23.58 3.33 -15.22
CA VAL A 447 23.43 4.35 -16.27
C VAL A 447 21.95 4.47 -16.61
N ILE A 448 21.40 5.69 -16.51
CA ILE A 448 20.03 6.01 -16.92
C ILE A 448 20.10 6.65 -18.31
N LYS A 449 19.22 6.20 -19.22
CA LYS A 449 18.94 6.73 -20.57
C LYS A 449 19.79 7.92 -21.08
N ASP A 450 20.67 7.57 -22.03
CA ASP A 450 21.22 8.32 -23.17
C ASP A 450 22.01 9.62 -22.99
N ILE A 451 23.17 9.62 -23.65
CA ILE A 451 24.17 10.69 -23.74
C ILE A 451 23.55 11.93 -24.36
N SER A 452 23.59 13.05 -23.66
CA SER A 452 23.15 14.35 -24.18
C SER A 452 24.34 15.27 -24.45
N LEU A 453 24.24 16.07 -25.52
CA LEU A 453 25.11 17.22 -25.74
C LEU A 453 24.62 18.34 -24.82
N PHE A 454 25.40 18.64 -23.78
CA PHE A 454 25.16 19.81 -22.95
C PHE A 454 25.58 21.03 -23.78
N SER A 455 24.67 21.95 -24.11
CA SER A 455 25.07 23.27 -24.58
C SER A 455 24.88 24.24 -23.42
N GLN A 456 25.94 24.88 -22.92
CA GLN A 456 25.75 25.95 -21.93
C GLN A 456 24.85 27.04 -22.52
N GLY A 457 23.60 27.09 -22.06
CA GLY A 457 22.55 27.88 -22.69
C GLY A 457 21.34 28.16 -21.80
N LYS A 458 21.59 28.95 -20.74
CA LYS A 458 20.64 29.71 -19.88
C LYS A 458 19.64 28.99 -18.99
#